data_AF-A0A816ZXT4-F1
#
_entry.id   AF-A0A816ZXT4-F1
#
_cell.length_a   1.000
_cell.length_b   1.000
_cell.length_c   1.000
_cell.angle_alpha   90.00
_cell.angle_beta   90.00
_cell.angle_gamma   90.00
#
_symmetry.space_group_name_H-M   'P 1'
#
loop_
_entity.id
_entity.type
_entity.pdbx_description
1 polymer ?
#
loop_
_entity_poly.entity_id
_entity_poly.type
_entity_poly.pdbx_seq_one_letter_code
_entity_poly.pdbx_strand_id
1 'polypeptide(L)'
;MVSSSGSSEKSATSKDVLLDFLAGGTVAPLERVKLLLQTQDVNHKIAQGKKYKGFGDCFVRCIREEGTISLWRGNWANVIRYFPTQALNFAFKERYQKIFANYNPKSDPYKFFFGNLLAGGMAGATGLLFVYPLDFARTRLGVDIGKSVNERQFRGMNDCMAKIYKADGIRGLYRGFSISVAGIFVYRAFYFGGYDAGKKFMFGDNPNPSILYRFLFAQFITSSSEFLAYPLDTIRRRLMMQSGRGDIIYRGTVDCARKIAVTEGLTAFFKGNLSNMYRSVGSSLTSKEKRQVTNKMTTQNQQLVDLDWKFAINVANSKNDDNTGTARLYLKLTTMSNNGTDRTDIPLSVTLEQFYALVHQLEKAKLEMDVYG
;
A
#
# COMPACT_ATOMS: atom_id res chain seq x y z
N MET A 1 5.94 -6.58 -28.74
CA MET A 1 6.10 -7.68 -27.78
C MET A 1 5.85 -7.13 -26.39
N VAL A 2 4.67 -7.39 -25.83
CA VAL A 2 4.39 -7.14 -24.41
C VAL A 2 4.88 -8.38 -23.70
N SER A 3 6.01 -8.30 -23.00
CA SER A 3 6.43 -9.42 -22.16
C SER A 3 5.42 -9.52 -21.03
N SER A 4 4.52 -10.50 -21.14
CA SER A 4 3.87 -11.12 -20.00
C SER A 4 4.94 -11.80 -19.15
N SER A 5 5.72 -11.01 -18.41
CA SER A 5 6.43 -11.54 -17.25
C SER A 5 5.37 -11.76 -16.19
N GLY A 6 4.79 -12.96 -16.17
CA GLY A 6 4.08 -13.48 -15.02
C GLY A 6 5.07 -13.51 -13.86
N SER A 7 5.19 -12.40 -13.14
CA SER A 7 5.81 -12.42 -11.83
C SER A 7 4.90 -13.28 -10.96
N SER A 8 5.38 -14.45 -10.56
CA SER A 8 4.76 -15.24 -9.52
C SER A 8 4.43 -14.32 -8.34
N GLU A 9 3.14 -14.18 -8.04
CA GLU A 9 2.66 -13.35 -6.93
C GLU A 9 3.14 -13.97 -5.62
N LYS A 10 4.32 -13.56 -5.16
CA LYS A 10 4.84 -13.92 -3.85
C LYS A 10 3.96 -13.27 -2.77
N SER A 11 3.53 -14.08 -1.81
CA SER A 11 2.94 -13.61 -0.54
C SER A 11 3.82 -12.49 0.03
N ALA A 12 3.20 -11.38 0.45
CA ALA A 12 3.91 -10.27 1.07
C ALA A 12 4.68 -10.77 2.31
N THR A 13 5.99 -10.57 2.32
CA THR A 13 6.85 -10.98 3.44
C THR A 13 6.66 -10.02 4.62
N SER A 14 6.92 -10.45 5.86
CA SER A 14 6.87 -9.55 7.04
C SER A 14 7.75 -8.30 6.89
N LYS A 15 8.80 -8.37 6.07
CA LYS A 15 9.68 -7.25 5.71
C LYS A 15 9.01 -6.25 4.75
N ASP A 16 8.21 -6.72 3.79
CA ASP A 16 7.48 -5.85 2.85
C ASP A 16 6.43 -5.02 3.57
N VAL A 17 5.79 -5.65 4.56
CA VAL A 17 4.83 -5.03 5.49
C VAL A 17 5.52 -3.94 6.34
N LEU A 18 6.70 -4.23 6.90
CA LEU A 18 7.46 -3.25 7.69
C LEU A 18 7.92 -2.06 6.83
N LEU A 19 8.36 -2.29 5.60
CA LEU A 19 8.74 -1.22 4.68
C LEU A 19 7.53 -0.35 4.29
N ASP A 20 6.35 -0.94 4.09
CA ASP A 20 5.14 -0.17 3.83
C ASP A 20 4.63 0.57 5.08
N PHE A 21 4.86 0.03 6.28
CA PHE A 21 4.63 0.73 7.54
C PHE A 21 5.48 2.00 7.64
N LEU A 22 6.79 1.90 7.33
CA LEU A 22 7.70 3.04 7.35
C LEU A 22 7.34 4.07 6.28
N ALA A 23 7.04 3.64 5.05
CA ALA A 23 6.64 4.53 3.95
C ALA A 23 5.29 5.24 4.21
N GLY A 24 4.32 4.56 4.83
CA GLY A 24 3.07 5.19 5.27
C GLY A 24 3.29 6.19 6.41
N GLY A 25 4.27 5.90 7.28
CA GLY A 25 4.69 6.78 8.37
C GLY A 25 5.34 8.08 7.89
N THR A 26 6.20 8.04 6.88
CA THR A 26 6.95 9.23 6.42
C THR A 26 6.05 10.34 5.86
N VAL A 27 4.96 9.98 5.19
CA VAL A 27 4.02 10.95 4.59
C VAL A 27 2.81 11.28 5.46
N ALA A 28 2.64 10.61 6.61
CA ALA A 28 1.52 10.83 7.51
C ALA A 28 1.37 12.29 7.98
N PRO A 29 2.45 13.05 8.27
CA PRO A 29 2.34 14.47 8.59
C PRO A 29 1.69 15.31 7.50
N LEU A 30 2.06 15.10 6.23
CA LEU A 30 1.51 15.82 5.09
C LEU A 30 0.05 15.45 4.85
N GLU A 31 -0.29 14.18 5.07
CA GLU A 31 -1.67 13.72 4.99
C GLU A 31 -2.55 14.31 6.09
N ARG A 32 -2.03 14.47 7.30
CA ARG A 32 -2.77 15.13 8.38
C ARG A 32 -3.07 16.59 8.04
N VAL A 33 -2.07 17.35 7.57
CA VAL A 33 -2.25 18.75 7.16
C VAL A 33 -3.26 18.87 6.01
N LYS A 34 -3.20 17.96 5.03
CA LYS A 34 -4.21 17.86 3.97
C LYS A 34 -5.62 17.76 4.59
N LEU A 35 -5.83 16.77 5.47
CA LEU A 35 -7.16 16.49 6.04
C LEU A 35 -7.69 17.67 6.88
N LEU A 36 -6.83 18.32 7.67
CA LEU A 36 -7.20 19.50 8.46
C LEU A 36 -7.64 20.64 7.56
N LEU A 37 -6.85 21.00 6.54
CA LEU A 37 -7.21 22.07 5.61
C LEU A 37 -8.49 21.78 4.83
N GLN A 38 -8.69 20.52 4.43
CA GLN A 38 -9.83 20.06 3.63
C GLN A 38 -11.15 20.04 4.43
N THR A 39 -11.08 19.90 5.76
CA THR A 39 -12.26 19.72 6.63
C THR A 39 -12.43 20.80 7.71
N GLN A 40 -11.55 21.79 7.78
CA GLN A 40 -11.58 22.82 8.83
C GLN A 40 -12.92 23.56 8.96
N ASP A 41 -13.63 23.81 7.84
CA ASP A 41 -14.89 24.55 7.86
C ASP A 41 -16.05 23.77 8.48
N VAL A 42 -15.94 22.44 8.55
CA VAL A 42 -16.95 21.56 9.16
C VAL A 42 -16.51 21.05 10.53
N ASN A 43 -15.28 21.33 10.94
CA ASN A 43 -14.76 20.97 12.25
C ASN A 43 -15.17 22.04 13.27
N HIS A 44 -16.05 21.69 14.22
CA HIS A 44 -16.61 22.64 15.19
C HIS A 44 -15.54 23.43 15.96
N LYS A 45 -14.46 22.77 16.39
CA LYS A 45 -13.38 23.43 17.15
C LYS A 45 -12.59 24.42 16.30
N ILE A 46 -12.37 24.10 15.03
CA ILE A 46 -11.61 24.96 14.12
C ILE A 46 -12.48 26.09 13.59
N ALA A 47 -13.74 25.81 13.28
CA ALA A 47 -14.70 26.78 12.74
C ALA A 47 -15.05 27.88 13.75
N GLN A 48 -15.15 27.55 15.05
CA GLN A 48 -15.34 28.52 16.13
C GLN A 48 -14.04 29.24 16.52
N GLY A 49 -12.90 28.61 16.26
CA GLY A 49 -11.57 29.14 16.55
C GLY A 49 -10.92 29.82 15.34
N LYS A 50 -9.58 29.81 15.37
CA LYS A 50 -8.77 30.38 14.29
C LYS A 50 -8.52 29.35 13.20
N LYS A 51 -9.19 29.52 12.05
CA LYS A 51 -8.96 28.76 10.81
C LYS A 51 -7.49 28.82 10.38
N TYR A 52 -7.03 27.78 9.70
CA TYR A 52 -5.67 27.72 9.17
C TYR A 52 -5.57 28.52 7.88
N LYS A 53 -4.51 29.33 7.76
CA LYS A 53 -4.29 30.18 6.57
C LYS A 53 -3.81 29.40 5.34
N GLY A 54 -3.22 28.23 5.55
CA GLY A 54 -2.66 27.40 4.49
C GLY A 54 -1.75 26.32 5.04
N PHE A 55 -0.98 25.68 4.15
CA PHE A 55 -0.10 24.55 4.50
C PHE A 55 0.91 24.89 5.61
N GLY A 56 1.70 25.94 5.44
CA GLY A 56 2.75 26.31 6.41
C GLY A 56 2.19 26.65 7.79
N ASP A 57 1.14 27.48 7.83
CA ASP A 57 0.44 27.83 9.08
C ASP A 57 -0.13 26.58 9.77
N CYS A 58 -0.81 25.71 9.03
CA CYS A 58 -1.36 24.47 9.58
C CYS A 58 -0.28 23.54 10.12
N PHE A 59 0.81 23.33 9.38
CA PHE A 59 1.90 22.45 9.78
C PHE A 59 2.58 22.94 11.06
N VAL A 60 2.96 24.23 11.09
CA VAL A 60 3.61 24.84 12.27
C VAL A 60 2.69 24.83 13.48
N ARG A 61 1.40 25.16 13.30
CA ARG A 61 0.43 25.15 14.39
C ARG A 61 0.16 23.75 14.93
N CYS A 62 0.13 22.71 14.10
CA CYS A 62 0.02 21.33 14.60
C CYS A 62 1.15 20.98 15.57
N ILE A 63 2.39 21.34 15.21
CA ILE A 63 3.56 21.09 16.06
C ILE A 63 3.48 21.91 17.35
N ARG A 64 3.19 23.21 17.23
CA ARG A 64 3.20 24.15 18.37
C ARG A 64 2.03 23.95 19.33
N GLU A 65 0.84 23.63 18.81
CA GLU A 65 -0.40 23.57 19.60
C GLU A 65 -0.70 22.16 20.13
N GLU A 66 -0.25 21.11 19.44
CA GLU A 66 -0.58 19.71 19.77
C GLU A 66 0.66 18.82 19.98
N GLY A 67 1.86 19.31 19.68
CA GLY A 67 3.12 18.58 19.76
C GLY A 67 3.46 17.80 18.48
N THR A 68 4.75 17.50 18.26
CA THR A 68 5.26 16.90 17.02
C THR A 68 4.63 15.53 16.69
N ILE A 69 4.45 14.67 17.70
CA ILE A 69 3.89 13.32 17.53
C ILE A 69 2.44 13.36 17.01
N SER A 70 1.73 14.47 17.26
CA SER A 70 0.35 14.64 16.80
C SER A 70 0.23 14.56 15.28
N LEU A 71 1.28 14.88 14.51
CA LEU A 71 1.29 14.78 13.04
C LEU A 71 0.97 13.37 12.51
N TRP A 72 1.21 12.33 13.32
CA TRP A 72 0.89 10.93 12.99
C TRP A 72 -0.48 10.48 13.51
N ARG A 73 -1.30 11.38 14.04
CA ARG A 73 -2.63 11.04 14.57
C ARG A 73 -3.50 10.41 13.47
N GLY A 74 -4.04 9.24 13.76
CA GLY A 74 -4.82 8.43 12.81
C GLY A 74 -3.98 7.53 11.89
N ASN A 75 -2.63 7.62 11.89
CA ASN A 75 -1.80 6.79 11.02
C ASN A 75 -1.89 5.29 11.33
N TRP A 76 -2.19 4.90 12.58
CA TRP A 76 -2.46 3.50 12.93
C TRP A 76 -3.56 2.85 12.09
N ALA A 77 -4.62 3.60 11.76
CA ALA A 77 -5.67 3.11 10.89
C ALA A 77 -5.16 2.87 9.46
N ASN A 78 -4.22 3.68 8.97
CA ASN A 78 -3.59 3.47 7.67
C ASN A 78 -2.74 2.20 7.63
N VAL A 79 -1.98 1.96 8.70
CA VAL A 79 -1.15 0.76 8.86
C VAL A 79 -2.01 -0.49 8.83
N ILE A 80 -3.07 -0.53 9.64
CA ILE A 80 -3.96 -1.68 9.71
C ILE A 80 -4.70 -1.89 8.39
N ARG A 81 -5.11 -0.80 7.72
CA ARG A 81 -5.79 -0.84 6.42
C ARG A 81 -4.98 -1.53 5.32
N TYR A 82 -3.66 -1.53 5.42
CA TYR A 82 -2.79 -2.16 4.42
C TYR A 82 -3.10 -3.64 4.22
N PHE A 83 -3.16 -4.43 5.30
CA PHE A 83 -3.37 -5.88 5.25
C PHE A 83 -4.68 -6.30 4.54
N PRO A 84 -5.87 -5.83 4.95
CA PRO A 84 -7.10 -6.20 4.26
C PRO A 84 -7.14 -5.66 2.83
N THR A 85 -6.52 -4.51 2.55
CA THR A 85 -6.44 -3.99 1.17
C THR A 85 -5.64 -4.95 0.29
N GLN A 86 -4.51 -5.47 0.77
CA GLN A 86 -3.72 -6.43 0.00
C GLN A 86 -4.45 -7.76 -0.17
N ALA A 87 -5.03 -8.31 0.89
CA ALA A 87 -5.81 -9.54 0.79
C ALA A 87 -6.93 -9.44 -0.27
N LEU A 88 -7.64 -8.31 -0.29
CA LEU A 88 -8.69 -8.06 -1.28
C LEU A 88 -8.15 -7.85 -2.69
N ASN A 89 -6.98 -7.21 -2.84
CA ASN A 89 -6.32 -7.11 -4.14
C ASN A 89 -5.97 -8.49 -4.70
N PHE A 90 -5.35 -9.36 -3.90
CA PHE A 90 -5.04 -10.74 -4.30
C PHE A 90 -6.31 -11.52 -4.68
N ALA A 91 -7.39 -11.38 -3.90
CA ALA A 91 -8.62 -12.11 -4.13
C ALA A 91 -9.40 -11.66 -5.39
N PHE A 92 -9.46 -10.36 -5.67
CA PHE A 92 -10.44 -9.81 -6.63
C PHE A 92 -9.83 -9.18 -7.87
N LYS A 93 -8.58 -8.70 -7.83
CA LYS A 93 -8.00 -7.92 -8.93
C LYS A 93 -7.93 -8.72 -10.22
N GLU A 94 -7.39 -9.93 -10.18
CA GLU A 94 -7.31 -10.80 -11.36
C GLU A 94 -8.69 -11.19 -11.89
N ARG A 95 -9.63 -11.47 -10.99
CA ARG A 95 -10.99 -11.86 -11.37
C ARG A 95 -11.69 -10.74 -12.12
N TYR A 96 -11.59 -9.50 -11.63
CA TYR A 96 -12.16 -8.35 -12.33
C TYR A 96 -11.44 -8.04 -13.64
N GLN A 97 -10.13 -8.22 -13.73
CA GLN A 97 -9.39 -8.09 -14.99
C GLN A 97 -9.85 -9.12 -16.03
N LYS A 98 -10.03 -10.39 -15.64
CA LYS A 98 -10.52 -11.44 -16.54
C LYS A 98 -11.95 -11.18 -17.02
N ILE A 99 -12.82 -10.66 -16.14
CA ILE A 99 -14.22 -10.37 -16.49
C ILE A 99 -14.33 -9.15 -17.42
N PHE A 100 -13.66 -8.05 -17.09
CA PHE A 100 -13.90 -6.76 -17.74
C PHE A 100 -12.83 -6.35 -18.74
N ALA A 101 -11.58 -6.79 -18.60
CA ALA A 101 -10.42 -6.29 -19.36
C ALA A 101 -9.83 -7.32 -20.35
N ASN A 102 -10.60 -8.33 -20.75
CA ASN A 102 -10.17 -9.34 -21.72
C ASN A 102 -10.29 -8.84 -23.18
N TYR A 103 -9.61 -7.72 -23.48
CA TYR A 103 -9.58 -7.11 -24.81
C TYR A 103 -8.13 -6.84 -25.23
N ASN A 104 -7.87 -6.84 -26.54
CA ASN A 104 -6.54 -6.52 -27.04
C ASN A 104 -6.41 -5.00 -27.20
N PRO A 105 -5.36 -4.35 -26.61
CA PRO A 105 -5.18 -2.91 -26.68
C PRO A 105 -5.01 -2.35 -28.10
N LYS A 106 -4.56 -3.18 -29.05
CA LYS A 106 -4.29 -2.77 -30.43
C LYS A 106 -5.52 -2.87 -31.33
N SER A 107 -6.35 -3.91 -31.16
CA SER A 107 -7.54 -4.11 -31.98
C SER A 107 -8.75 -3.35 -31.42
N ASP A 108 -8.90 -3.31 -30.10
CA ASP A 108 -10.09 -2.76 -29.43
C ASP A 108 -9.69 -1.75 -28.33
N PRO A 109 -9.04 -0.62 -28.68
CA PRO A 109 -8.49 0.31 -27.70
C PRO A 109 -9.54 0.88 -26.74
N TYR A 110 -10.74 1.19 -27.22
CA TYR A 110 -11.83 1.71 -26.37
C TYR A 110 -12.36 0.65 -25.40
N LYS A 111 -12.58 -0.60 -25.87
CA LYS A 111 -13.04 -1.69 -24.99
C LYS A 111 -11.97 -2.05 -23.97
N PHE A 112 -10.69 -2.03 -24.36
CA PHE A 112 -9.59 -2.21 -23.43
C PHE A 112 -9.56 -1.10 -22.37
N PHE A 113 -9.70 0.16 -22.75
CA PHE A 113 -9.74 1.28 -21.81
C PHE A 113 -10.91 1.16 -20.82
N PHE A 114 -12.15 1.04 -21.31
CA PHE A 114 -13.32 0.91 -20.43
C PHE A 114 -13.31 -0.38 -19.62
N GLY A 115 -12.78 -1.47 -20.18
CA GLY A 115 -12.60 -2.73 -19.49
C GLY A 115 -11.64 -2.64 -18.31
N ASN A 116 -10.50 -1.98 -18.49
CA ASN A 116 -9.55 -1.72 -17.39
C ASN A 116 -10.11 -0.72 -16.36
N LEU A 117 -10.85 0.29 -16.82
CA LEU A 117 -11.53 1.23 -15.95
C LEU A 117 -12.56 0.52 -15.06
N LEU A 118 -13.41 -0.34 -15.64
CA LEU A 118 -14.39 -1.15 -14.92
C LEU A 118 -13.72 -2.16 -13.98
N ALA A 119 -12.75 -2.94 -14.47
CA ALA A 119 -12.01 -3.89 -13.66
C ALA A 119 -11.40 -3.20 -12.43
N GLY A 120 -10.74 -2.07 -12.69
CA GLY A 120 -10.11 -1.26 -11.68
C GLY A 120 -11.07 -0.62 -10.69
N GLY A 121 -12.15 -0.02 -11.20
CA GLY A 121 -13.18 0.62 -10.40
C GLY A 121 -13.91 -0.37 -9.50
N MET A 122 -14.26 -1.55 -10.02
CA MET A 122 -14.93 -2.61 -9.26
C MET A 122 -14.00 -3.24 -8.21
N ALA A 123 -12.73 -3.47 -8.54
CA ALA A 123 -11.73 -3.90 -7.56
C ALA A 123 -11.57 -2.86 -6.44
N GLY A 124 -11.52 -1.57 -6.81
CA GLY A 124 -11.45 -0.47 -5.85
C GLY A 124 -12.69 -0.35 -4.96
N ALA A 125 -13.89 -0.47 -5.54
CA ALA A 125 -15.15 -0.41 -4.82
C ALA A 125 -15.32 -1.58 -3.85
N THR A 126 -14.94 -2.78 -4.27
CA THR A 126 -14.97 -4.00 -3.44
C THR A 126 -13.96 -3.87 -2.30
N GLY A 127 -12.73 -3.44 -2.59
CA GLY A 127 -11.75 -3.14 -1.56
C GLY A 127 -12.30 -2.15 -0.54
N LEU A 128 -12.87 -1.06 -1.04
CA LEU A 128 -13.47 -0.01 -0.23
C LEU A 128 -14.61 -0.53 0.64
N LEU A 129 -15.47 -1.43 0.14
CA LEU A 129 -16.58 -2.00 0.90
C LEU A 129 -16.14 -2.56 2.26
N PHE A 130 -14.98 -3.21 2.32
CA PHE A 130 -14.46 -3.79 3.55
C PHE A 130 -13.61 -2.81 4.36
N VAL A 131 -12.81 -1.96 3.70
CA VAL A 131 -11.83 -1.11 4.39
C VAL A 131 -12.33 0.30 4.71
N TYR A 132 -13.53 0.69 4.23
CA TYR A 132 -14.06 2.04 4.42
C TYR A 132 -14.17 2.47 5.89
N PRO A 133 -14.57 1.62 6.85
CA PRO A 133 -14.58 2.01 8.27
C PRO A 133 -13.20 2.42 8.80
N LEU A 134 -12.12 1.81 8.29
CA LEU A 134 -10.75 2.19 8.63
C LEU A 134 -10.37 3.54 8.03
N ASP A 135 -10.75 3.80 6.77
CA ASP A 135 -10.58 5.12 6.12
C ASP A 135 -11.35 6.22 6.87
N PHE A 136 -12.56 5.90 7.31
CA PHE A 136 -13.41 6.78 8.09
C PHE A 136 -12.73 7.11 9.43
N ALA A 137 -12.32 6.09 10.20
CA ALA A 137 -11.66 6.28 11.49
C ALA A 137 -10.34 7.06 11.35
N ARG A 138 -9.55 6.76 10.30
CA ARG A 138 -8.35 7.53 9.96
C ARG A 138 -8.66 9.01 9.80
N THR A 139 -9.68 9.32 9.00
CA THR A 139 -10.08 10.71 8.71
C THR A 139 -10.48 11.43 9.99
N ARG A 140 -11.35 10.80 10.79
CA ARG A 140 -11.89 11.38 12.03
C ARG A 140 -10.83 11.59 13.11
N LEU A 141 -9.86 10.69 13.20
CA LEU A 141 -8.73 10.86 14.11
C LEU A 141 -7.77 11.94 13.62
N GLY A 142 -7.45 11.97 12.32
CA GLY A 142 -6.47 12.91 11.76
C GLY A 142 -6.90 14.38 11.88
N VAL A 143 -8.21 14.64 11.91
CA VAL A 143 -8.79 15.98 12.03
C VAL A 143 -9.17 16.35 13.47
N ASP A 144 -8.99 15.44 14.43
CA ASP A 144 -9.26 15.72 15.85
C ASP A 144 -8.08 16.48 16.48
N ILE A 145 -8.28 17.78 16.68
CA ILE A 145 -7.30 18.73 17.22
C ILE A 145 -7.32 18.85 18.75
N GLY A 146 -7.97 17.90 19.46
CA GLY A 146 -8.00 17.91 20.93
C GLY A 146 -6.59 17.73 21.53
N LYS A 147 -6.21 18.64 22.44
CA LYS A 147 -4.86 18.66 23.03
C LYS A 147 -4.73 17.64 24.16
N SER A 148 -5.74 17.55 25.00
CA SER A 148 -5.83 16.61 26.13
C SER A 148 -6.73 15.40 25.81
N VAL A 149 -6.65 14.34 26.63
CA VAL A 149 -7.52 13.15 26.50
C VAL A 149 -9.01 13.53 26.63
N ASN A 150 -9.32 14.51 27.47
CA ASN A 150 -10.68 14.97 27.74
C ASN A 150 -11.20 15.90 26.64
N GLU A 151 -10.31 16.67 25.99
CA GLU A 151 -10.70 17.47 24.84
C GLU A 151 -10.90 16.63 23.59
N ARG A 152 -10.15 15.53 23.41
CA ARG A 152 -10.21 14.71 22.20
C ARG A 152 -11.59 14.10 21.98
N GLN A 153 -12.05 14.14 20.72
CA GLN A 153 -13.32 13.51 20.36
C GLN A 153 -13.21 11.98 20.47
N PHE A 154 -12.05 11.43 20.10
CA PHE A 154 -11.80 10.00 20.07
C PHE A 154 -10.47 9.62 20.73
N ARG A 155 -10.49 8.58 21.56
CA ARG A 155 -9.29 8.03 22.22
C ARG A 155 -8.42 7.22 21.25
N GLY A 156 -9.04 6.63 20.23
CA GLY A 156 -8.37 5.83 19.21
C GLY A 156 -9.34 5.33 18.14
N MET A 157 -8.86 4.42 17.28
CA MET A 157 -9.61 3.89 16.14
C MET A 157 -10.86 3.12 16.58
N ASN A 158 -10.71 2.21 17.54
CA ASN A 158 -11.82 1.39 18.03
C ASN A 158 -12.88 2.25 18.74
N ASP A 159 -12.45 3.21 19.56
CA ASP A 159 -13.34 4.18 20.21
C ASP A 159 -14.09 5.03 19.16
N CYS A 160 -13.41 5.47 18.10
CA CYS A 160 -14.03 6.20 16.99
C CYS A 160 -15.12 5.37 16.30
N MET A 161 -14.80 4.14 15.91
CA MET A 161 -15.78 3.28 15.24
C MET A 161 -16.95 2.92 16.15
N ALA A 162 -16.69 2.57 17.41
CA ALA A 162 -17.73 2.22 18.38
C ALA A 162 -18.68 3.38 18.69
N LYS A 163 -18.15 4.59 18.95
CA LYS A 163 -18.96 5.78 19.22
C LYS A 163 -19.84 6.15 18.02
N ILE A 164 -19.27 6.10 16.80
CA ILE A 164 -20.03 6.43 15.60
C ILE A 164 -21.07 5.36 15.27
N TYR A 165 -20.73 4.08 15.46
CA TYR A 165 -21.71 3.01 15.30
C TYR A 165 -22.87 3.14 16.30
N LYS A 166 -22.58 3.50 17.55
CA LYS A 166 -23.62 3.73 18.56
C LYS A 166 -24.52 4.93 18.22
N ALA A 167 -23.97 5.98 17.60
CA ALA A 167 -24.72 7.20 17.27
C ALA A 167 -25.53 7.09 15.95
N ASP A 168 -24.89 6.62 14.87
CA ASP A 168 -25.41 6.69 13.50
C ASP A 168 -25.53 5.30 12.84
N GLY A 169 -25.21 4.22 13.56
CA GLY A 169 -25.15 2.86 13.04
C GLY A 169 -24.09 2.66 11.96
N ILE A 170 -24.28 1.61 11.15
CA ILE A 170 -23.39 1.29 10.03
C ILE A 170 -23.36 2.40 8.98
N ARG A 171 -24.48 3.11 8.79
CA ARG A 171 -24.58 4.22 7.84
C ARG A 171 -23.62 5.37 8.21
N GLY A 172 -23.39 5.60 9.51
CA GLY A 172 -22.42 6.57 10.00
C GLY A 172 -20.99 6.27 9.55
N LEU A 173 -20.59 5.00 9.63
CA LEU A 173 -19.24 4.56 9.22
C LEU A 173 -19.04 4.59 7.70
N TYR A 174 -20.10 4.41 6.91
CA TYR A 174 -20.07 4.38 5.44
C TYR A 174 -20.49 5.69 4.77
N ARG A 175 -20.65 6.78 5.53
CA ARG A 175 -21.07 8.07 4.96
C ARG A 175 -20.00 8.59 3.98
N GLY A 176 -20.43 8.87 2.76
CA GLY A 176 -19.54 9.26 1.65
C GLY A 176 -19.04 8.12 0.76
N PHE A 177 -19.48 6.88 0.99
CA PHE A 177 -19.03 5.72 0.21
C PHE A 177 -19.30 5.87 -1.31
N SER A 178 -20.51 6.27 -1.70
CA SER A 178 -20.89 6.39 -3.11
C SER A 178 -20.02 7.40 -3.88
N ILE A 179 -19.79 8.59 -3.31
CA ILE A 179 -18.93 9.60 -3.93
C ILE A 179 -17.45 9.18 -3.96
N SER A 180 -17.03 8.32 -3.02
CA SER A 180 -15.70 7.72 -3.02
C SER A 180 -15.51 6.76 -4.18
N VAL A 181 -16.52 5.91 -4.45
CA VAL A 181 -16.49 5.00 -5.60
C VAL A 181 -16.45 5.79 -6.90
N ALA A 182 -17.28 6.82 -7.06
CA ALA A 182 -17.23 7.72 -8.21
C ALA A 182 -15.83 8.36 -8.36
N GLY A 183 -15.22 8.80 -7.26
CA GLY A 183 -13.86 9.33 -7.24
C GLY A 183 -12.80 8.35 -7.75
N ILE A 184 -12.94 7.06 -7.45
CA ILE A 184 -12.03 6.02 -7.97
C ILE A 184 -12.13 5.92 -9.49
N PHE A 185 -13.34 5.93 -10.04
CA PHE A 185 -13.54 5.91 -11.50
C PHE A 185 -12.96 7.15 -12.18
N VAL A 186 -13.25 8.34 -11.64
CA VAL A 186 -12.71 9.60 -12.18
C VAL A 186 -11.19 9.61 -12.16
N TYR A 187 -10.58 9.27 -11.02
CA TYR A 187 -9.13 9.17 -10.89
C TYR A 187 -8.54 8.19 -11.90
N ARG A 188 -9.10 6.98 -12.02
CA ARG A 188 -8.59 5.94 -12.93
C ARG A 188 -8.76 6.33 -14.40
N ALA A 189 -9.86 6.96 -14.77
CA ALA A 189 -10.09 7.40 -16.14
C ALA A 189 -9.02 8.41 -16.58
N PHE A 190 -8.75 9.43 -15.77
CA PHE A 190 -7.71 10.40 -16.05
C PHE A 190 -6.29 9.81 -15.95
N TYR A 191 -6.06 8.90 -15.01
CA TYR A 191 -4.77 8.24 -14.87
C TYR A 191 -4.45 7.41 -16.11
N PHE A 192 -5.30 6.45 -16.47
CA PHE A 192 -5.05 5.60 -17.64
C PHE A 192 -5.08 6.39 -18.94
N GLY A 193 -6.06 7.28 -19.12
CA GLY A 193 -6.16 8.09 -20.34
C GLY A 193 -4.97 9.03 -20.51
N GLY A 194 -4.53 9.66 -19.42
CA GLY A 194 -3.34 10.51 -19.39
C GLY A 194 -2.05 9.73 -19.63
N TYR A 195 -1.91 8.52 -19.08
CA TYR A 195 -0.77 7.66 -19.37
C TYR A 195 -0.73 7.23 -20.83
N ASP A 196 -1.85 6.79 -21.40
CA ASP A 196 -1.90 6.30 -22.79
C ASP A 196 -1.67 7.42 -23.81
N ALA A 197 -2.26 8.59 -23.60
CA ALA A 197 -2.05 9.78 -24.44
C ALA A 197 -0.62 10.33 -24.26
N GLY A 198 -0.21 10.52 -23.00
CA GLY A 198 1.07 11.11 -22.65
C GLY A 198 2.25 10.26 -23.05
N LYS A 199 2.15 8.92 -23.00
CA LYS A 199 3.24 8.03 -23.39
C LYS A 199 3.60 8.19 -24.87
N LYS A 200 2.60 8.33 -25.74
CA LYS A 200 2.80 8.54 -27.19
C LYS A 200 3.46 9.89 -27.48
N PHE A 201 3.03 10.94 -26.80
CA PHE A 201 3.56 12.29 -26.99
C PHE A 201 4.97 12.47 -26.40
N MET A 202 5.21 11.97 -25.19
CA MET A 202 6.43 12.24 -24.42
C MET A 202 7.57 11.29 -24.73
N PHE A 203 7.28 10.04 -25.12
CA PHE A 203 8.33 9.04 -25.33
C PHE A 203 8.51 8.65 -26.79
N GLY A 204 7.61 9.01 -27.71
CA GLY A 204 7.74 8.74 -29.15
C GLY A 204 8.29 7.34 -29.44
N ASP A 205 9.37 7.28 -30.21
CA ASP A 205 10.12 6.06 -30.50
C ASP A 205 11.29 5.79 -29.53
N ASN A 206 11.54 6.64 -28.52
CA ASN A 206 12.61 6.42 -27.56
C ASN A 206 12.27 5.22 -26.66
N PRO A 207 12.94 4.07 -26.82
CA PRO A 207 12.57 2.86 -26.12
C PRO A 207 12.97 2.90 -24.63
N ASN A 208 13.87 3.81 -24.22
CA ASN A 208 14.38 3.87 -22.86
C ASN A 208 14.70 5.31 -22.38
N PRO A 209 13.68 6.14 -22.11
CA PRO A 209 13.86 7.44 -21.46
C PRO A 209 14.55 7.32 -20.09
N SER A 210 15.24 8.36 -19.63
CA SER A 210 15.92 8.36 -18.33
C SER A 210 14.96 8.10 -17.16
N ILE A 211 15.46 7.51 -16.08
CA ILE A 211 14.65 7.19 -14.88
C ILE A 211 14.00 8.44 -14.29
N LEU A 212 14.71 9.58 -14.29
CA LEU A 212 14.18 10.85 -13.83
C LEU A 212 13.01 11.31 -14.71
N TYR A 213 13.16 11.22 -16.03
CA TYR A 213 12.12 11.65 -16.97
C TYR A 213 10.84 10.81 -16.86
N ARG A 214 10.96 9.47 -16.74
CA ARG A 214 9.80 8.59 -16.47
C ARG A 214 9.10 8.93 -15.16
N PHE A 215 9.88 9.29 -14.14
CA PHE A 215 9.33 9.67 -12.85
C PHE A 215 8.59 11.00 -12.89
N LEU A 216 9.15 12.02 -13.53
CA LEU A 216 8.49 13.32 -13.68
C LEU A 216 7.19 13.19 -14.47
N PHE A 217 7.21 12.42 -15.56
CA PHE A 217 6.01 12.08 -16.31
C PHE A 217 4.97 11.37 -15.44
N ALA A 218 5.36 10.30 -14.74
CA ALA A 218 4.48 9.55 -13.87
C ALA A 218 3.86 10.43 -12.76
N GLN A 219 4.67 11.31 -12.17
CA GLN A 219 4.23 12.22 -11.13
C GLN A 219 3.29 13.29 -11.67
N PHE A 220 3.52 13.79 -12.88
CA PHE A 220 2.63 14.74 -13.55
C PHE A 220 1.24 14.14 -13.81
N ILE A 221 1.18 12.91 -14.35
CA ILE A 221 -0.09 12.22 -14.59
C ILE A 221 -0.81 11.92 -13.27
N THR A 222 -0.08 11.46 -12.25
CA THR A 222 -0.64 11.17 -10.92
C THR A 222 -1.22 12.44 -10.30
N SER A 223 -0.44 13.53 -10.26
CA SER A 223 -0.87 14.81 -9.70
C SER A 223 -2.10 15.39 -10.43
N SER A 224 -2.12 15.32 -11.76
CA SER A 224 -3.24 15.82 -12.57
C SER A 224 -4.51 15.00 -12.33
N SER A 225 -4.38 13.68 -12.24
CA SER A 225 -5.51 12.78 -11.97
C SER A 225 -6.06 12.98 -10.56
N GLU A 226 -5.19 13.15 -9.56
CA GLU A 226 -5.59 13.49 -8.19
C GLU A 226 -6.28 14.86 -8.14
N PHE A 227 -5.76 15.87 -8.84
CA PHE A 227 -6.37 17.20 -8.92
C PHE A 227 -7.79 17.14 -9.47
N LEU A 228 -8.00 16.43 -10.58
CA LEU A 228 -9.32 16.30 -11.22
C LEU A 228 -10.31 15.51 -10.35
N ALA A 229 -9.84 14.51 -9.60
CA ALA A 229 -10.67 13.75 -8.66
C ALA A 229 -10.85 14.45 -7.29
N TYR A 230 -10.09 15.51 -7.01
CA TYR A 230 -10.00 16.14 -5.69
C TYR A 230 -11.33 16.68 -5.16
N PRO A 231 -12.22 17.31 -5.97
CA PRO A 231 -13.53 17.75 -5.49
C PRO A 231 -14.36 16.62 -4.87
N LEU A 232 -14.26 15.40 -5.43
CA LEU A 232 -14.97 14.22 -4.94
C LEU A 232 -14.38 13.73 -3.61
N ASP A 233 -13.06 13.80 -3.43
CA ASP A 233 -12.41 13.52 -2.13
C ASP A 233 -12.83 14.57 -1.09
N THR A 234 -12.91 15.86 -1.44
CA THR A 234 -13.36 16.90 -0.50
C THR A 234 -14.80 16.68 -0.05
N ILE A 235 -15.71 16.36 -0.97
CA ILE A 235 -17.10 16.00 -0.61
C ILE A 235 -17.11 14.75 0.28
N ARG A 236 -16.34 13.71 -0.06
CA ARG A 236 -16.18 12.49 0.76
C ARG A 236 -15.79 12.83 2.19
N ARG A 237 -14.69 13.59 2.39
CA ARG A 237 -14.19 13.89 3.75
C ARG A 237 -15.18 14.74 4.55
N ARG A 238 -15.84 15.70 3.92
CA ARG A 238 -16.88 16.51 4.59
C ARG A 238 -18.10 15.70 4.99
N LEU A 239 -18.51 14.75 4.15
CA LEU A 239 -19.57 13.79 4.51
C LEU A 239 -19.16 12.88 5.68
N MET A 240 -17.90 12.43 5.76
CA MET A 240 -17.42 11.67 6.92
C MET A 240 -17.50 12.49 8.23
N MET A 241 -17.30 13.80 8.16
CA MET A 241 -17.40 14.69 9.33
C MET A 241 -18.81 14.88 9.86
N GLN A 242 -19.84 14.58 9.06
CA GLN A 242 -21.24 14.65 9.49
C GLN A 242 -21.59 13.56 10.50
N SER A 243 -20.87 12.43 10.54
CA SER A 243 -21.26 11.29 11.37
C SER A 243 -21.09 11.53 12.87
N GLY A 244 -22.08 11.13 13.66
CA GLY A 244 -22.10 11.32 15.12
C GLY A 244 -22.22 12.79 15.55
N ARG A 245 -22.69 13.66 14.66
CA ARG A 245 -23.10 15.03 15.00
C ARG A 245 -24.59 15.05 15.32
N GLY A 246 -24.99 15.86 16.31
CA GLY A 246 -26.40 16.12 16.59
C GLY A 246 -27.05 17.04 15.56
N ASP A 247 -26.27 17.92 14.93
CA ASP A 247 -26.70 18.84 13.88
C ASP A 247 -26.44 18.27 12.47
N ILE A 248 -27.42 18.41 11.57
CA ILE A 248 -27.30 17.97 10.16
C ILE A 248 -26.82 19.13 9.29
N ILE A 249 -25.51 19.18 9.00
CA ILE A 249 -24.92 20.11 8.03
C ILE A 249 -25.19 19.63 6.61
N TYR A 250 -25.02 18.34 6.33
CA TYR A 250 -25.18 17.76 4.99
C TYR A 250 -26.18 16.62 4.97
N ARG A 251 -27.22 16.72 4.14
CA ARG A 251 -28.23 15.67 3.93
C ARG A 251 -27.74 14.57 2.99
N GLY A 252 -26.81 14.89 2.10
CA GLY A 252 -26.26 13.95 1.12
C GLY A 252 -25.17 14.59 0.25
N THR A 253 -24.69 13.85 -0.74
CA THR A 253 -23.59 14.26 -1.62
C THR A 253 -23.88 15.55 -2.38
N VAL A 254 -25.05 15.65 -3.01
CA VAL A 254 -25.44 16.83 -3.80
C VAL A 254 -25.62 18.05 -2.91
N ASP A 255 -26.27 17.88 -1.75
CA ASP A 255 -26.41 18.95 -0.74
C ASP A 255 -25.05 19.43 -0.23
N CYS A 256 -24.11 18.49 0.01
CA CYS A 256 -22.73 18.81 0.40
C CYS A 256 -22.01 19.62 -0.69
N ALA A 257 -22.05 19.17 -1.93
CA ALA A 257 -21.43 19.88 -3.05
C ALA A 257 -22.02 21.28 -3.23
N ARG A 258 -23.36 21.41 -3.20
CA ARG A 258 -24.06 22.70 -3.32
C ARG A 258 -23.67 23.65 -2.20
N LYS A 259 -23.68 23.18 -0.95
CA LYS A 259 -23.32 24.00 0.21
C LYS A 259 -21.88 24.49 0.11
N ILE A 260 -20.91 23.60 -0.19
CA ILE A 260 -19.52 24.01 -0.40
C ILE A 260 -19.43 25.13 -1.46
N ALA A 261 -20.05 24.93 -2.62
CA ALA A 261 -19.99 25.88 -3.72
C ALA A 261 -20.60 27.25 -3.36
N VAL A 262 -21.74 27.26 -2.67
CA VAL A 262 -22.48 28.48 -2.34
C VAL A 262 -21.88 29.21 -1.13
N THR A 263 -21.47 28.49 -0.08
CA THR A 263 -21.03 29.12 1.18
C THR A 263 -19.54 29.42 1.22
N GLU A 264 -18.72 28.67 0.48
CA GLU A 264 -17.25 28.79 0.53
C GLU A 264 -16.60 29.06 -0.83
N GLY A 265 -17.36 28.97 -1.92
CA GLY A 265 -16.88 29.15 -3.28
C GLY A 265 -16.24 27.89 -3.88
N LEU A 266 -15.97 27.94 -5.19
CA LEU A 266 -15.45 26.80 -5.96
C LEU A 266 -14.01 26.41 -5.57
N THR A 267 -13.21 27.35 -5.07
CA THR A 267 -11.85 27.06 -4.60
C THR A 267 -11.84 26.18 -3.35
N ALA A 268 -12.95 26.15 -2.59
CA ALA A 268 -13.07 25.35 -1.38
C ALA A 268 -12.97 23.84 -1.64
N PHE A 269 -13.34 23.39 -2.84
CA PHE A 269 -13.16 21.99 -3.24
C PHE A 269 -11.69 21.56 -3.26
N PHE A 270 -10.75 22.50 -3.40
CA PHE A 270 -9.32 22.24 -3.53
C PHE A 270 -8.51 22.58 -2.27
N LYS A 271 -9.18 22.87 -1.14
CA LYS A 271 -8.52 23.10 0.15
C LYS A 271 -7.72 21.86 0.56
N GLY A 272 -6.41 22.05 0.76
CA GLY A 272 -5.46 20.97 1.09
C GLY A 272 -4.83 20.27 -0.11
N ASN A 273 -5.15 20.65 -1.35
CA ASN A 273 -4.60 19.97 -2.53
C ASN A 273 -3.07 20.12 -2.64
N LEU A 274 -2.50 21.28 -2.26
CA LEU A 274 -1.05 21.45 -2.22
C LEU A 274 -0.37 20.42 -1.30
N SER A 275 -0.93 20.19 -0.11
CA SER A 275 -0.46 19.16 0.83
C SER A 275 -0.61 17.76 0.24
N ASN A 276 -1.68 17.52 -0.52
CA ASN A 276 -1.88 16.27 -1.24
C ASN A 276 -0.81 16.03 -2.31
N MET A 277 -0.40 17.07 -3.06
CA MET A 277 0.67 16.96 -4.06
C MET A 277 2.02 16.65 -3.41
N TYR A 278 2.37 17.32 -2.31
CA TYR A 278 3.59 16.98 -1.56
C TYR A 278 3.56 15.56 -1.01
N ARG A 279 2.41 15.13 -0.47
CA ARG A 279 2.20 13.75 -0.03
C ARG A 279 2.42 12.77 -1.17
N SER A 280 1.86 13.05 -2.36
CA SER A 280 1.99 12.20 -3.55
C SER A 280 3.46 12.03 -3.96
N VAL A 281 4.21 13.13 -4.05
CA VAL A 281 5.66 13.10 -4.36
C VAL A 281 6.42 12.30 -3.30
N GLY A 282 6.17 12.53 -2.01
CA GLY A 282 6.80 11.79 -0.92
C GLY A 282 6.51 10.29 -0.95
N SER A 283 5.25 9.91 -1.27
CA SER A 283 4.87 8.50 -1.43
C SER A 283 5.58 7.84 -2.61
N SER A 284 5.75 8.55 -3.72
CA SER A 284 6.46 8.03 -4.89
C SER A 284 7.96 7.85 -4.63
N LEU A 285 8.59 8.78 -3.88
CA LEU A 285 10.00 8.70 -3.51
C LEU A 285 10.28 7.54 -2.54
N THR A 286 9.48 7.42 -1.49
CA THR A 286 9.59 6.32 -0.51
C THR A 286 9.37 4.95 -1.16
N SER A 287 8.46 4.88 -2.15
CA SER A 287 8.25 3.65 -2.95
C SER A 287 9.48 3.29 -3.80
N LYS A 288 10.20 4.28 -4.35
CA LYS A 288 11.45 4.03 -5.08
C LYS A 288 12.56 3.55 -4.17
N GLU A 289 12.73 4.21 -3.03
CA GLU A 289 13.71 3.80 -2.01
C GLU A 289 13.42 2.38 -1.55
N LYS A 290 12.14 2.06 -1.25
CA LYS A 290 11.70 0.70 -0.95
C LYS A 290 12.14 -0.27 -2.04
N ARG A 291 11.88 0.03 -3.32
CA ARG A 291 12.27 -0.83 -4.44
C ARG A 291 13.78 -1.02 -4.53
N GLN A 292 14.57 0.03 -4.31
CA GLN A 292 16.03 -0.06 -4.29
C GLN A 292 16.53 -0.94 -3.13
N VAL A 293 15.95 -0.77 -1.94
CA VAL A 293 16.28 -1.57 -0.75
C VAL A 293 15.90 -3.04 -0.95
N THR A 294 14.69 -3.32 -1.43
CA THR A 294 14.24 -4.68 -1.76
C THR A 294 15.14 -5.33 -2.81
N ASN A 295 15.52 -4.59 -3.86
CA ASN A 295 16.44 -5.10 -4.88
C ASN A 295 17.81 -5.42 -4.27
N LYS A 296 18.40 -4.51 -3.48
CA LYS A 296 19.68 -4.74 -2.79
C LYS A 296 19.63 -5.96 -1.85
N MET A 297 18.56 -6.11 -1.08
CA MET A 297 18.37 -7.25 -0.19
C MET A 297 18.15 -8.55 -0.97
N THR A 298 17.46 -8.50 -2.11
CA THR A 298 17.30 -9.67 -2.99
C THR A 298 18.63 -10.05 -3.59
N THR A 299 19.44 -9.09 -4.05
CA THR A 299 20.80 -9.34 -4.54
C THR A 299 21.71 -9.90 -3.45
N GLN A 300 21.65 -9.40 -2.21
CA GLN A 300 22.41 -9.96 -1.09
C GLN A 300 21.94 -11.36 -0.69
N ASN A 301 20.63 -11.60 -0.61
CA ASN A 301 20.09 -12.93 -0.32
C ASN A 301 20.39 -13.89 -1.47
N GLN A 302 20.38 -13.42 -2.72
CA GLN A 302 20.73 -14.22 -3.88
C GLN A 302 22.23 -14.49 -3.90
N GLN A 303 23.10 -13.56 -3.48
CA GLN A 303 24.53 -13.83 -3.24
C GLN A 303 24.78 -14.82 -2.09
N LEU A 304 23.94 -14.82 -1.05
CA LEU A 304 24.01 -15.80 0.04
C LEU A 304 23.47 -17.18 -0.37
N VAL A 305 22.55 -17.23 -1.34
CA VAL A 305 21.98 -18.46 -1.91
C VAL A 305 22.82 -19.00 -3.08
N ASP A 306 23.52 -18.13 -3.82
CA ASP A 306 24.50 -18.43 -4.88
C ASP A 306 25.91 -18.70 -4.30
N LEU A 307 26.07 -18.74 -2.98
CA LEU A 307 27.10 -19.59 -2.40
C LEU A 307 26.78 -21.00 -2.90
N ASP A 308 27.64 -21.56 -3.74
CA ASP A 308 27.41 -22.84 -4.43
C ASP A 308 27.41 -23.97 -3.38
N TRP A 309 26.28 -24.15 -2.67
CA TRP A 309 26.10 -25.17 -1.65
C TRP A 309 25.96 -26.53 -2.34
N LYS A 310 27.07 -27.10 -2.79
CA LYS A 310 27.11 -28.48 -3.29
C LYS A 310 27.04 -29.44 -2.10
N PHE A 311 25.84 -29.92 -1.81
CA PHE A 311 25.63 -31.00 -0.84
C PHE A 311 25.99 -32.33 -1.50
N ALA A 312 27.18 -32.85 -1.23
CA ALA A 312 27.52 -34.23 -1.52
C ALA A 312 27.28 -35.05 -0.25
N ILE A 313 26.30 -35.97 -0.29
CA ILE A 313 26.10 -36.97 0.78
C ILE A 313 26.88 -38.21 0.37
N ASN A 314 27.96 -38.51 1.10
CA ASN A 314 28.72 -39.73 0.88
C ASN A 314 28.26 -40.78 1.91
N VAL A 315 27.59 -41.83 1.43
CA VAL A 315 27.17 -42.96 2.28
C VAL A 315 28.28 -44.00 2.23
N ALA A 316 29.31 -43.82 3.07
CA ALA A 316 30.29 -44.88 3.26
C ALA A 316 29.58 -46.09 3.88
N ASN A 317 29.82 -47.29 3.33
CA ASN A 317 29.33 -48.56 3.87
C ASN A 317 29.58 -48.60 5.39
N SER A 318 28.53 -48.37 6.16
CA SER A 318 28.55 -48.55 7.60
C SER A 318 28.79 -50.02 7.85
N LYS A 319 29.99 -50.40 8.27
CA LYS A 319 30.13 -51.64 9.04
C LYS A 319 29.16 -51.51 10.21
N ASN A 320 28.27 -52.50 10.35
CA ASN A 320 27.44 -52.67 11.53
C ASN A 320 28.36 -52.89 12.74
N ASP A 321 28.86 -51.81 13.31
CA ASP A 321 29.27 -51.77 14.69
C ASP A 321 28.24 -50.89 15.39
N ASP A 322 27.49 -51.53 16.28
CA ASP A 322 26.48 -51.01 17.19
C ASP A 322 25.03 -51.30 16.77
N ASN A 323 24.41 -52.18 17.55
CA ASN A 323 23.04 -52.72 17.47
C ASN A 323 21.92 -51.66 17.66
N THR A 324 22.11 -50.42 17.20
CA THR A 324 21.22 -49.28 17.47
C THR A 324 20.59 -48.63 16.22
N GLY A 325 20.84 -49.14 15.02
CA GLY A 325 20.13 -48.71 13.79
C GLY A 325 20.39 -47.24 13.40
N THR A 326 21.55 -46.69 13.75
CA THR A 326 21.96 -45.31 13.44
C THR A 326 22.92 -45.28 12.25
N ALA A 327 22.68 -44.36 11.31
CA ALA A 327 23.53 -44.15 10.13
C ALA A 327 24.40 -42.90 10.34
N ARG A 328 25.70 -43.00 10.06
CA ARG A 328 26.60 -41.82 10.07
C ARG A 328 26.66 -41.23 8.68
N LEU A 329 26.23 -39.98 8.56
CA LEU A 329 26.31 -39.19 7.33
C LEU A 329 27.42 -38.17 7.47
N TYR A 330 28.14 -37.93 6.38
CA TYR A 330 29.10 -36.84 6.30
C TYR A 330 28.54 -35.78 5.35
N LEU A 331 28.26 -34.60 5.90
CA LEU A 331 27.88 -33.44 5.09
C LEU A 331 29.15 -32.73 4.67
N LYS A 332 29.41 -32.76 3.36
CA LYS A 332 30.53 -32.07 2.76
C LYS A 332 30.12 -30.64 2.41
N LEU A 333 30.59 -29.66 3.19
CA LEU A 333 30.44 -28.26 2.84
C LEU A 333 31.63 -27.84 1.98
N THR A 334 31.36 -27.35 0.78
CA THR A 334 32.37 -26.72 -0.07
C THR A 334 32.03 -25.24 -0.20
N THR A 335 32.88 -24.36 0.31
CA THR A 335 32.70 -22.91 0.13
C THR A 335 33.67 -22.43 -0.95
N MET A 336 33.11 -21.82 -2.00
CA MET A 336 33.89 -21.21 -3.08
C MET A 336 34.09 -19.73 -2.73
N SER A 337 35.31 -19.37 -2.32
CA SER A 337 35.73 -17.98 -2.15
C SER A 337 36.65 -17.59 -3.31
N ASN A 338 36.72 -16.29 -3.63
CA ASN A 338 37.59 -15.76 -4.69
C ASN A 338 39.09 -16.10 -4.49
N ASN A 339 39.49 -16.56 -3.30
CA ASN A 339 40.88 -16.87 -2.94
C ASN A 339 41.15 -18.38 -2.74
N GLY A 340 40.22 -19.27 -3.11
CA GLY A 340 40.40 -20.72 -3.01
C GLY A 340 39.15 -21.46 -2.53
N THR A 341 39.18 -22.78 -2.69
CA THR A 341 38.11 -23.68 -2.28
C THR A 341 38.41 -24.22 -0.88
N ASP A 342 37.64 -23.80 0.12
CA ASP A 342 37.74 -24.34 1.48
C ASP A 342 36.74 -25.50 1.65
N ARG A 343 37.20 -26.61 2.24
CA ARG A 343 36.41 -27.83 2.39
C ARG A 343 36.34 -28.22 3.86
N THR A 344 35.13 -28.37 4.37
CA THR A 344 34.91 -28.78 5.76
C THR A 344 33.89 -29.91 5.80
N ASP A 345 34.31 -31.06 6.35
CA ASP A 345 33.45 -32.23 6.52
C ASP A 345 32.84 -32.20 7.92
N ILE A 346 31.51 -32.14 8.01
CA ILE A 346 30.79 -32.13 9.29
C ILE A 346 30.14 -33.51 9.49
N PRO A 347 30.59 -34.30 10.49
CA PRO A 347 29.98 -35.60 10.77
C PRO A 347 28.62 -35.39 11.45
N LEU A 348 27.58 -36.04 10.93
CA LEU A 348 26.24 -36.06 11.50
C LEU A 348 25.78 -37.51 11.70
N SER A 349 25.51 -37.86 12.96
CA SER A 349 24.90 -39.15 13.29
C SER A 349 23.39 -38.97 13.28
N VAL A 350 22.69 -39.66 12.39
CA VAL A 350 21.23 -39.58 12.28
C VAL A 350 20.61 -40.96 12.36
N THR A 351 19.38 -41.02 12.87
CA THR A 351 18.57 -42.25 12.82
C THR A 351 18.03 -42.48 11.41
N LEU A 352 17.68 -43.73 11.09
CA LEU A 352 17.16 -44.09 9.77
C LEU A 352 15.92 -43.28 9.37
N GLU A 353 15.00 -43.02 10.29
CA GLU A 353 13.80 -42.20 10.03
C GLU A 353 14.15 -40.74 9.71
N GLN A 354 15.10 -40.16 10.43
CA GLN A 354 15.55 -38.78 10.19
C GLN A 354 16.25 -38.66 8.82
N PHE A 355 16.97 -39.70 8.41
CA PHE A 355 17.59 -39.76 7.08
C PHE A 355 16.54 -39.75 5.96
N TYR A 356 15.52 -40.62 6.03
CA TYR A 356 14.47 -40.65 5.01
C TYR A 356 13.64 -39.35 4.97
N ALA A 357 13.39 -38.74 6.13
CA ALA A 357 12.72 -37.44 6.19
C ALA A 357 13.55 -36.33 5.53
N LEU A 358 14.89 -36.36 5.71
CA LEU A 358 15.80 -35.41 5.09
C LEU A 358 15.85 -35.57 3.57
N VAL A 359 15.95 -36.79 3.06
CA VAL A 359 15.96 -37.09 1.61
C VAL A 359 14.66 -36.60 0.96
N HIS A 360 13.51 -36.87 1.58
CA HIS A 360 12.22 -36.40 1.06
C HIS A 360 12.12 -34.86 1.01
N GLN A 361 12.70 -34.15 2.00
CA GLN A 361 12.73 -32.68 1.99
C GLN A 361 13.65 -32.13 0.90
N LEU A 362 14.78 -32.80 0.62
CA LEU A 362 15.73 -32.40 -0.43
C LEU A 362 15.16 -32.62 -1.84
N GLU A 363 14.45 -33.72 -2.08
CA GLU A 363 13.73 -33.95 -3.35
C GLU A 363 12.68 -32.87 -3.63
N LYS A 364 11.95 -32.43 -2.59
CA LYS A 364 11.00 -31.31 -2.71
C LYS A 364 11.67 -29.98 -3.08
N ALA A 365 12.94 -29.82 -2.76
CA ALA A 365 13.72 -28.62 -3.06
C ALA A 365 14.35 -28.61 -4.46
N LYS A 366 14.23 -29.70 -5.26
CA LYS A 366 14.83 -29.86 -6.61
C LYS A 366 16.35 -29.61 -6.65
N LEU A 367 17.07 -30.03 -5.62
CA LEU A 367 18.53 -30.07 -5.64
C LEU A 367 18.96 -31.40 -6.30
N GLU A 368 19.87 -31.35 -7.28
CA GLU A 368 20.41 -32.57 -7.90
C GLU A 368 21.30 -33.33 -6.90
N MET A 369 21.01 -34.62 -6.71
CA MET A 369 21.85 -35.53 -5.93
C MET A 369 22.77 -36.30 -6.89
N ASP A 370 24.07 -36.00 -6.84
CA ASP A 370 25.06 -36.89 -7.43
C ASP A 370 25.44 -37.97 -6.39
N VAL A 371 25.07 -39.22 -6.70
CA VAL A 371 25.50 -40.39 -5.91
C VAL A 371 26.82 -40.88 -6.48
N TYR A 372 27.93 -40.63 -5.80
CA TYR A 372 29.22 -41.25 -6.10
C TYR A 372 29.36 -42.53 -5.26
N GLY A 373 29.61 -43.66 -5.94
CA GLY A 373 29.77 -44.98 -5.33
C GLY A 373 31.13 -45.21 -4.68
#